data_AF-A0A940PV66-F1
#
_entry.id   AF-A0A940PV66-F1
#
_cell.length_a   1.000
_cell.length_b   1.000
_cell.length_c   1.000
_cell.angle_alpha   90.00
_cell.angle_beta   90.00
_cell.angle_gamma   90.00
#
_symmetry.space_group_name_H-M   'P 1'
#
loop_
_entity.id
_entity.type
_entity.pdbx_description
1 polymer ?
#
loop_
_entity_poly.entity_id
_entity_poly.type
_entity_poly.pdbx_seq_one_letter_code
_entity_poly.pdbx_strand_id
1 'polypeptide(L)'
;MKKRLFFLVALMAAFMSVNAATDRLMATLQKGDNVDVFYGINAFMQAMEKVRAEEGDATITLSEGEFYTGNNANFNNIKNLKIQGAGYGLGLTFNSSYANVCFTLNGDAESIEFDGINFGGYLYIYGNIKNCTFRRCKISNIYIQPNSDTKSENVTIDQCRIRYLNIGQESKNMVISNSAIDQLLGGSQESNVQVEHCFIRWLELGSNNPTFPNCRNCIVREVRGSSAEGAILFNSLYYNKSSSDPILATCRQADFISNPNMFDWEKECKLTDEQIAEYADVCTDGTQVGIYGGIGFSEDPTNPKITSTDISREATYDEANDKYTLNVKFTVETQE
;
A
#
# COMPACT_ATOMS: atom_id res chain seq x y z
N MET A 1 19.10 -14.00 13.66
CA MET A 1 18.59 -13.74 12.29
C MET A 1 18.29 -12.27 12.05
N LYS A 2 17.48 -11.58 12.88
CA LYS A 2 17.23 -10.12 12.75
C LYS A 2 18.51 -9.28 12.55
N LYS A 3 19.55 -9.48 13.37
CA LYS A 3 20.83 -8.73 13.27
C LYS A 3 21.63 -8.95 11.96
N ARG A 4 21.43 -10.06 11.25
CA ARG A 4 22.11 -10.33 9.96
C ARG A 4 21.36 -9.70 8.78
N LEU A 5 20.03 -9.65 8.85
CA LEU A 5 19.19 -8.95 7.88
C LEU A 5 19.48 -7.44 7.89
N PHE A 6 19.57 -6.82 9.08
CA PHE A 6 19.96 -5.41 9.24
C PHE A 6 21.35 -5.10 8.67
N PHE A 7 22.30 -6.03 8.81
CA PHE A 7 23.65 -5.84 8.29
C PHE A 7 23.69 -5.89 6.77
N LEU A 8 22.86 -6.73 6.14
CA LEU A 8 22.76 -6.85 4.69
C LEU A 8 22.09 -5.62 4.06
N VAL A 9 21.00 -5.13 4.66
CA VAL A 9 20.31 -3.92 4.23
C VAL A 9 21.20 -2.67 4.39
N ALA A 10 21.99 -2.61 5.47
CA ALA A 10 22.97 -1.55 5.66
C ALA A 10 24.13 -1.64 4.64
N LEU A 11 24.58 -2.86 4.29
CA LEU A 11 25.58 -3.08 3.24
C LEU A 11 25.05 -2.71 1.85
N MET A 12 23.77 -2.98 1.55
CA MET A 12 23.09 -2.52 0.33
C MET A 12 23.03 -0.99 0.28
N ALA A 13 22.80 -0.35 1.42
CA ALA A 13 22.90 1.10 1.53
C ALA A 13 24.30 1.58 1.14
N ALA A 14 25.37 0.96 1.62
CA ALA A 14 26.74 1.29 1.19
C ALA A 14 26.90 1.34 -0.34
N PHE A 15 26.35 0.37 -1.08
CA PHE A 15 26.38 0.35 -2.54
C PHE A 15 25.53 1.45 -3.20
N MET A 16 24.48 1.95 -2.54
CA MET A 16 23.71 3.12 -2.99
C MET A 16 24.55 4.41 -3.04
N SER A 17 25.66 4.50 -2.28
CA SER A 17 26.47 5.72 -2.17
C SER A 17 27.71 5.79 -3.05
N VAL A 18 28.15 4.68 -3.66
CA VAL A 18 29.42 4.63 -4.42
C VAL A 18 29.23 4.97 -5.92
N ASN A 19 28.02 4.87 -6.47
CA ASN A 19 27.70 5.23 -7.87
C ASN A 19 27.21 6.68 -8.02
N ALA A 20 27.94 7.64 -7.45
CA ALA A 20 27.57 9.06 -7.39
C ALA A 20 27.56 9.81 -8.75
N ALA A 21 27.38 9.15 -9.90
CA ALA A 21 27.37 9.85 -11.20
C ALA A 21 26.36 9.37 -12.26
N THR A 22 25.77 8.17 -12.19
CA THR A 22 24.74 7.75 -13.15
C THR A 22 23.85 6.66 -12.55
N ASP A 23 22.54 6.87 -12.63
CA ASP A 23 21.40 6.02 -12.21
C ASP A 23 20.96 6.08 -10.73
N ARG A 24 20.17 7.13 -10.40
CA ARG A 24 19.55 7.38 -9.08
C ARG A 24 18.49 6.36 -8.63
N LEU A 25 18.14 5.38 -9.46
CA LEU A 25 17.09 4.39 -9.20
C LEU A 25 17.70 3.02 -8.98
N MET A 26 17.27 2.33 -7.93
CA MET A 26 17.76 1.00 -7.58
C MET A 26 16.60 0.09 -7.16
N ALA A 27 16.67 -1.17 -7.57
CA ALA A 27 15.87 -2.25 -7.02
C ALA A 27 16.79 -3.36 -6.53
N THR A 28 16.60 -3.84 -5.31
CA THR A 28 17.29 -5.05 -4.81
C THR A 28 16.31 -6.20 -4.77
N LEU A 29 16.67 -7.35 -5.32
CA LEU A 29 15.90 -8.58 -5.20
C LEU A 29 16.61 -9.51 -4.22
N GLN A 30 15.95 -9.83 -3.11
CA GLN A 30 16.41 -10.83 -2.15
C GLN A 30 15.63 -12.14 -2.33
N LYS A 31 16.35 -13.26 -2.45
CA LYS A 31 15.82 -14.63 -2.39
C LYS A 31 16.68 -15.47 -1.47
N GLY A 32 16.15 -15.81 -0.29
CA GLY A 32 16.94 -16.45 0.78
C GLY A 32 18.12 -15.58 1.20
N ASP A 33 19.33 -16.12 1.09
CA ASP A 33 20.59 -15.42 1.40
C ASP A 33 21.18 -14.67 0.20
N ASN A 34 20.62 -14.85 -1.01
CA ASN A 34 21.10 -14.19 -2.23
C ASN A 34 20.43 -12.84 -2.44
N VAL A 35 21.22 -11.87 -2.92
CA VAL A 35 20.75 -10.53 -3.24
C VAL A 35 21.31 -10.10 -4.58
N ASP A 36 20.41 -9.76 -5.50
CA ASP A 36 20.74 -9.08 -6.75
C ASP A 36 20.43 -7.60 -6.65
N VAL A 37 21.24 -6.78 -7.30
CA VAL A 37 21.05 -5.32 -7.33
C VAL A 37 20.93 -4.88 -8.78
N PHE A 38 19.84 -4.18 -9.08
CA PHE A 38 19.52 -3.62 -10.39
C PHE A 38 19.51 -2.09 -10.30
N TYR A 39 19.96 -1.43 -11.37
CA TYR A 39 20.11 0.02 -11.42
C TYR A 39 19.35 0.62 -12.61
N GLY A 40 19.01 1.91 -12.46
CA GLY A 40 18.36 2.70 -13.50
C GLY A 40 16.84 2.53 -13.54
N ILE A 41 16.21 3.24 -14.48
CA ILE A 41 14.75 3.33 -14.57
C ILE A 41 14.07 1.98 -14.78
N ASN A 42 14.78 0.99 -15.34
CA ASN A 42 14.27 -0.36 -15.60
C ASN A 42 14.53 -1.35 -14.45
N ALA A 43 15.13 -0.93 -13.33
CA ALA A 43 15.56 -1.82 -12.26
C ALA A 43 14.41 -2.67 -11.68
N PHE A 44 13.24 -2.07 -11.46
CA PHE A 44 12.05 -2.80 -11.01
C PHE A 44 11.62 -3.89 -12.00
N MET A 45 11.58 -3.58 -13.30
CA MET A 45 11.22 -4.57 -14.32
C MET A 45 12.23 -5.72 -14.38
N GLN A 46 13.53 -5.42 -14.26
CA GLN A 46 14.57 -6.46 -14.23
C GLN A 46 14.42 -7.38 -13.01
N ALA A 47 14.13 -6.81 -11.83
CA ALA A 47 13.85 -7.58 -10.63
C ALA A 47 12.60 -8.46 -10.80
N MET A 48 11.51 -7.91 -11.34
CA MET A 48 10.26 -8.65 -11.59
C MET A 48 10.45 -9.79 -12.60
N GLU A 49 11.21 -9.60 -13.68
CA GLU A 49 11.52 -10.67 -14.62
C GLU A 49 12.31 -11.81 -13.95
N LYS A 50 13.24 -11.48 -13.04
CA LYS A 50 13.95 -12.51 -12.25
C LYS A 50 13.04 -13.20 -11.22
N VAL A 51 12.05 -12.51 -10.65
CA VAL A 51 11.03 -13.15 -9.81
C VAL A 51 10.23 -14.17 -10.62
N ARG A 52 9.87 -13.87 -11.87
CA ARG A 52 9.10 -14.79 -12.73
C ARG A 52 9.89 -16.01 -13.17
N ALA A 53 11.19 -15.86 -13.37
CA ALA A 53 12.04 -16.92 -13.90
C ALA A 53 12.39 -18.00 -12.86
N GLU A 54 12.26 -17.72 -11.57
CA GLU A 54 12.70 -18.63 -10.51
C GLU A 54 11.70 -18.63 -9.36
N GLU A 55 11.27 -19.83 -8.95
CA GLU A 55 10.33 -20.02 -7.84
C GLU A 55 10.93 -19.70 -6.47
N GLY A 56 10.05 -19.46 -5.49
CA GLY A 56 10.39 -19.23 -4.09
C GLY A 56 10.10 -17.82 -3.61
N ASP A 57 10.24 -17.62 -2.30
CA ASP A 57 9.95 -16.36 -1.65
C ASP A 57 10.93 -15.27 -2.11
N ALA A 58 10.40 -14.12 -2.51
CA ALA A 58 11.16 -13.01 -3.04
C ALA A 58 10.79 -11.70 -2.32
N THR A 59 11.79 -10.86 -2.06
CA THR A 59 11.58 -9.48 -1.61
C THR A 59 12.28 -8.52 -2.54
N ILE A 60 11.51 -7.63 -3.19
CA ILE A 60 12.03 -6.51 -3.95
C ILE A 60 11.98 -5.27 -3.05
N THR A 61 13.13 -4.62 -2.83
CA THR A 61 13.19 -3.30 -2.18
C THR A 61 13.52 -2.25 -3.22
N LEU A 62 12.73 -1.18 -3.26
CA LEU A 62 12.85 -0.09 -4.22
C LEU A 62 13.38 1.17 -3.56
N SER A 63 14.34 1.83 -4.21
CA SER A 63 14.72 3.20 -3.84
C SER A 63 13.56 4.18 -4.07
N GLU A 64 13.69 5.39 -3.53
CA GLU A 64 12.83 6.51 -3.92
C GLU A 64 12.99 6.78 -5.43
N GLY A 65 11.88 7.09 -6.10
CA GLY A 65 11.83 7.53 -7.50
C GLY A 65 10.86 6.76 -8.40
N GLU A 66 10.78 7.19 -9.66
CA GLU A 66 9.86 6.64 -10.64
C GLU A 66 10.51 5.55 -11.48
N PHE A 67 10.03 4.31 -11.33
CA PHE A 67 10.50 3.18 -12.12
C PHE A 67 9.64 3.03 -13.37
N TYR A 68 10.30 2.76 -14.49
CA TYR A 68 9.61 2.42 -15.72
C TYR A 68 8.99 1.04 -15.58
N THR A 69 7.69 0.95 -15.84
CA THR A 69 6.90 -0.28 -15.78
C THR A 69 6.24 -0.62 -17.10
N GLY A 70 6.75 -0.08 -18.21
CA GLY A 70 6.14 -0.26 -19.53
C GLY A 70 4.76 0.40 -19.65
N ASN A 71 4.21 0.43 -20.86
CA ASN A 71 2.80 0.72 -21.08
C ASN A 71 1.97 -0.50 -20.63
N ASN A 72 1.78 -0.66 -19.32
CA ASN A 72 1.12 -1.78 -18.64
C ASN A 72 1.91 -3.10 -18.69
N ALA A 73 3.04 -3.17 -17.98
CA ALA A 73 3.66 -4.48 -17.70
C ALA A 73 2.64 -5.44 -17.09
N ASN A 74 2.67 -6.68 -17.58
CA ASN A 74 1.73 -7.72 -17.23
C ASN A 74 2.50 -8.89 -16.61
N PHE A 75 2.21 -9.20 -15.36
CA PHE A 75 2.86 -10.29 -14.65
C PHE A 75 1.85 -11.38 -14.34
N ASN A 76 2.09 -12.57 -14.88
CA ASN A 76 1.17 -13.68 -14.77
C ASN A 76 1.49 -14.56 -13.55
N ASN A 77 0.46 -14.94 -12.79
CA ASN A 77 0.53 -15.96 -11.72
C ASN A 77 1.64 -15.73 -10.68
N ILE A 78 1.84 -14.48 -10.25
CA ILE A 78 2.87 -14.12 -9.27
C ILE A 78 2.47 -14.62 -7.88
N LYS A 79 3.43 -15.24 -7.18
CA LYS A 79 3.25 -15.75 -5.81
C LYS A 79 4.43 -15.42 -4.91
N ASN A 80 4.20 -15.38 -3.60
CA ASN A 80 5.22 -15.26 -2.55
C ASN A 80 6.18 -14.08 -2.75
N LEU A 81 5.63 -12.92 -3.09
CA LEU A 81 6.39 -11.74 -3.43
C LEU A 81 6.10 -10.61 -2.45
N LYS A 82 7.15 -10.05 -1.86
CA LYS A 82 7.08 -8.78 -1.16
C LYS A 82 7.71 -7.68 -2.00
N ILE A 83 7.02 -6.56 -2.15
CA ILE A 83 7.55 -5.34 -2.76
C ILE A 83 7.50 -4.22 -1.72
N GLN A 84 8.68 -3.77 -1.31
CA GLN A 84 8.85 -2.70 -0.33
C GLN A 84 9.38 -1.45 -1.02
N GLY A 85 8.72 -0.33 -0.75
CA GLY A 85 9.16 0.98 -1.18
C GLY A 85 9.43 1.90 -0.01
N ALA A 86 9.63 3.15 -0.37
CA ALA A 86 10.04 4.20 0.53
C ALA A 86 8.85 4.95 1.16
N GLY A 87 7.67 4.32 1.28
CA GLY A 87 6.44 5.00 1.71
C GLY A 87 5.75 5.78 0.58
N TYR A 88 4.78 6.62 0.95
CA TYR A 88 4.17 7.61 0.06
C TYR A 88 3.99 8.95 0.77
N GLY A 89 3.97 10.04 0.02
CA GLY A 89 3.81 11.40 0.55
C GLY A 89 2.41 11.93 0.54
N LEU A 90 2.17 12.90 1.40
CA LEU A 90 0.97 13.70 1.44
C LEU A 90 1.08 14.84 0.41
N GLY A 91 0.53 14.64 -0.78
CA GLY A 91 0.54 15.68 -1.81
C GLY A 91 0.07 15.25 -3.20
N LEU A 92 -0.24 16.27 -4.02
CA LEU A 92 -0.75 16.19 -5.39
C LEU A 92 0.29 15.78 -6.43
N THR A 93 1.57 15.99 -6.14
CA THR A 93 2.64 15.67 -7.06
C THR A 93 3.06 14.23 -6.90
N PHE A 94 3.11 13.48 -8.02
CA PHE A 94 3.98 12.33 -8.18
C PHE A 94 5.39 12.74 -7.79
N ASN A 95 5.70 12.59 -6.51
CA ASN A 95 6.96 13.06 -5.97
C ASN A 95 7.97 11.93 -6.22
N SER A 96 9.07 12.26 -6.89
CA SER A 96 10.22 11.36 -7.08
C SER A 96 10.87 10.94 -5.76
N SER A 97 10.35 11.40 -4.62
CA SER A 97 10.74 11.01 -3.27
C SER A 97 10.12 9.69 -2.79
N TYR A 98 9.33 9.01 -3.64
CA TYR A 98 8.68 7.73 -3.30
C TYR A 98 8.87 6.70 -4.42
N ALA A 99 8.77 5.42 -4.10
CA ALA A 99 8.85 4.36 -5.10
C ALA A 99 7.55 4.31 -5.91
N ASN A 100 7.62 4.68 -7.20
CA ASN A 100 6.47 4.69 -8.10
C ASN A 100 6.54 3.53 -9.10
N VAL A 101 5.48 2.73 -9.16
CA VAL A 101 5.31 1.62 -10.11
C VAL A 101 3.88 1.56 -10.64
N CYS A 102 3.68 1.01 -11.84
CA CYS A 102 2.36 0.77 -12.42
C CYS A 102 2.33 -0.51 -13.26
N PHE A 103 1.66 -1.56 -12.81
CA PHE A 103 1.60 -2.83 -13.53
C PHE A 103 0.31 -3.59 -13.24
N THR A 104 0.09 -4.63 -14.03
CA THR A 104 -1.06 -5.52 -13.95
C THR A 104 -0.63 -6.89 -13.47
N LEU A 105 -1.44 -7.50 -12.60
CA LEU A 105 -1.38 -8.92 -12.25
C LEU A 105 -2.42 -9.66 -13.09
N ASN A 106 -1.95 -10.55 -13.95
CA ASN A 106 -2.82 -11.40 -14.77
C ASN A 106 -2.89 -12.81 -14.18
N GLY A 107 -4.08 -13.39 -14.13
CA GLY A 107 -4.27 -14.65 -13.42
C GLY A 107 -4.19 -14.49 -11.91
N ASP A 108 -4.03 -15.60 -11.21
CA ASP A 108 -4.13 -15.63 -9.75
C ASP A 108 -2.90 -15.01 -9.08
N ALA A 109 -3.14 -14.17 -8.08
CA ALA A 109 -2.12 -13.56 -7.23
C ALA A 109 -2.22 -14.14 -5.81
N GLU A 110 -1.11 -14.67 -5.27
CA GLU A 110 -1.12 -15.34 -3.97
C GLU A 110 0.07 -14.91 -3.09
N SER A 111 -0.19 -14.62 -1.81
CA SER A 111 0.86 -14.29 -0.84
C SER A 111 1.75 -13.11 -1.30
N ILE A 112 1.12 -12.05 -1.82
CA ILE A 112 1.81 -10.82 -2.24
C ILE A 112 1.68 -9.75 -1.16
N GLU A 113 2.78 -9.13 -0.76
CA GLU A 113 2.79 -7.99 0.16
C GLU A 113 3.33 -6.74 -0.55
N PHE A 114 2.54 -5.67 -0.55
CA PHE A 114 2.96 -4.33 -0.93
C PHE A 114 3.08 -3.47 0.31
N ASP A 115 4.23 -2.84 0.48
CA ASP A 115 4.51 -2.00 1.64
C ASP A 115 5.22 -0.71 1.21
N GLY A 116 4.60 0.45 1.44
CA GLY A 116 5.26 1.72 1.16
C GLY A 116 5.41 2.04 -0.32
N ILE A 117 4.40 1.69 -1.15
CA ILE A 117 4.44 1.89 -2.61
C ILE A 117 3.43 2.96 -3.04
N ASN A 118 3.87 3.86 -3.91
CA ASN A 118 2.96 4.74 -4.64
C ASN A 118 2.66 4.14 -6.02
N PHE A 119 1.44 3.63 -6.21
CA PHE A 119 1.00 3.15 -7.51
C PHE A 119 0.51 4.33 -8.34
N GLY A 120 1.32 4.68 -9.33
CA GLY A 120 1.08 5.82 -10.21
C GLY A 120 -0.10 5.68 -11.17
N GLY A 121 -0.69 4.48 -11.22
CA GLY A 121 -1.83 4.18 -12.07
C GLY A 121 -2.68 3.07 -11.46
N TYR A 122 -3.23 2.23 -12.33
CA TYR A 122 -4.15 1.16 -11.93
C TYR A 122 -3.37 -0.12 -11.64
N LEU A 123 -3.64 -0.74 -10.49
CA LEU A 123 -3.33 -2.13 -10.23
C LEU A 123 -4.54 -2.97 -10.64
N TYR A 124 -4.50 -3.47 -11.87
CA TYR A 124 -5.49 -4.44 -12.34
C TYR A 124 -5.11 -5.84 -11.90
N ILE A 125 -6.11 -6.59 -11.45
CA ILE A 125 -5.97 -8.00 -11.09
C ILE A 125 -7.00 -8.79 -11.89
N TYR A 126 -6.52 -9.51 -12.90
CA TYR A 126 -7.32 -10.34 -13.83
C TYR A 126 -7.31 -11.81 -13.39
N GLY A 127 -7.68 -12.06 -12.13
CA GLY A 127 -7.73 -13.39 -11.50
C GLY A 127 -8.09 -13.31 -10.02
N ASN A 128 -7.94 -14.42 -9.30
CA ASN A 128 -8.18 -14.44 -7.86
C ASN A 128 -7.02 -13.80 -7.10
N ILE A 129 -7.32 -13.19 -5.95
CA ILE A 129 -6.29 -12.70 -5.03
C ILE A 129 -6.43 -13.42 -3.69
N LYS A 130 -5.33 -13.99 -3.19
CA LYS A 130 -5.31 -14.76 -1.95
C LYS A 130 -4.15 -14.40 -1.05
N ASN A 131 -4.38 -14.28 0.26
CA ASN A 131 -3.35 -14.04 1.27
C ASN A 131 -2.49 -12.79 0.98
N CYS A 132 -3.08 -11.75 0.37
CA CYS A 132 -2.33 -10.57 -0.05
C CYS A 132 -2.49 -9.42 0.94
N THR A 133 -1.46 -8.58 1.05
CA THR A 133 -1.45 -7.46 1.97
C THR A 133 -1.01 -6.18 1.27
N PHE A 134 -1.73 -5.09 1.51
CA PHE A 134 -1.36 -3.73 1.12
C PHE A 134 -1.20 -2.91 2.39
N ARG A 135 0.00 -2.37 2.62
CA ARG A 135 0.32 -1.56 3.78
C ARG A 135 0.94 -0.26 3.33
N ARG A 136 0.49 0.86 3.89
CA ARG A 136 1.13 2.16 3.67
C ARG A 136 1.33 2.44 2.18
N CYS A 137 0.33 2.12 1.36
CA CYS A 137 0.36 2.34 -0.08
C CYS A 137 -0.57 3.48 -0.48
N LYS A 138 -0.19 4.22 -1.52
CA LYS A 138 -1.09 5.14 -2.24
C LYS A 138 -1.38 4.55 -3.60
N ILE A 139 -2.65 4.34 -3.92
CA ILE A 139 -3.06 3.59 -5.11
C ILE A 139 -4.21 4.30 -5.77
N SER A 140 -4.12 4.59 -7.08
CA SER A 140 -5.29 5.11 -7.79
C SER A 140 -6.38 4.05 -7.78
N ASN A 141 -6.16 2.90 -8.43
CA ASN A 141 -7.19 1.88 -8.49
C ASN A 141 -6.61 0.53 -8.11
N ILE A 142 -7.23 -0.14 -7.14
CA ILE A 142 -7.17 -1.59 -7.02
C ILE A 142 -8.44 -2.10 -7.69
N TYR A 143 -8.26 -2.73 -8.85
CA TYR A 143 -9.36 -3.25 -9.65
C TYR A 143 -9.24 -4.76 -9.79
N ILE A 144 -9.84 -5.48 -8.84
CA ILE A 144 -10.05 -6.93 -8.97
C ILE A 144 -11.22 -7.10 -9.94
N GLN A 145 -10.92 -7.54 -11.17
CA GLN A 145 -11.86 -7.45 -12.28
C GLN A 145 -13.16 -8.20 -11.95
N PRO A 146 -14.35 -7.57 -11.98
CA PRO A 146 -15.58 -8.16 -11.49
C PRO A 146 -16.21 -9.11 -12.54
N ASN A 147 -15.53 -10.20 -12.91
CA ASN A 147 -16.16 -11.33 -13.57
C ASN A 147 -16.60 -12.37 -12.52
N SER A 148 -17.60 -13.22 -12.83
CA SER A 148 -18.24 -14.14 -11.87
C SER A 148 -17.27 -15.06 -11.12
N ASP A 149 -16.08 -15.25 -11.65
CA ASP A 149 -15.13 -16.24 -11.16
C ASP A 149 -14.00 -15.60 -10.34
N THR A 150 -13.93 -14.27 -10.28
CA THR A 150 -12.92 -13.56 -9.48
C THR A 150 -13.29 -13.44 -8.02
N LYS A 151 -12.39 -13.92 -7.16
CA LYS A 151 -12.53 -13.93 -5.71
C LYS A 151 -11.35 -13.26 -5.04
N SER A 152 -11.61 -12.67 -3.88
CA SER A 152 -10.56 -12.26 -2.94
C SER A 152 -10.68 -13.06 -1.64
N GLU A 153 -9.57 -13.56 -1.11
CA GLU A 153 -9.54 -14.36 0.12
C GLU A 153 -8.37 -13.95 1.02
N ASN A 154 -8.63 -13.67 2.30
CA ASN A 154 -7.62 -13.29 3.30
C ASN A 154 -6.76 -12.10 2.83
N VAL A 155 -7.42 -11.02 2.39
CA VAL A 155 -6.76 -9.80 1.93
C VAL A 155 -6.76 -8.75 3.04
N THR A 156 -5.60 -8.15 3.32
CA THR A 156 -5.48 -7.03 4.27
C THR A 156 -5.11 -5.75 3.54
N ILE A 157 -5.82 -4.67 3.82
CA ILE A 157 -5.51 -3.32 3.37
C ILE A 157 -5.41 -2.44 4.61
N ASP A 158 -4.23 -1.89 4.90
CA ASP A 158 -3.98 -1.13 6.11
C ASP A 158 -3.18 0.14 5.82
N GLN A 159 -3.56 1.27 6.42
CA GLN A 159 -2.86 2.55 6.26
C GLN A 159 -2.70 3.01 4.80
N CYS A 160 -3.65 2.63 3.94
CA CYS A 160 -3.60 2.90 2.52
C CYS A 160 -4.46 4.09 2.12
N ARG A 161 -4.11 4.73 1.00
CA ARG A 161 -4.93 5.72 0.30
C ARG A 161 -5.33 5.16 -1.04
N ILE A 162 -6.62 4.98 -1.26
CA ILE A 162 -7.12 4.34 -2.46
C ILE A 162 -8.20 5.20 -3.08
N ARG A 163 -8.03 5.61 -4.35
CA ARG A 163 -9.11 6.33 -5.04
C ARG A 163 -10.28 5.40 -5.35
N TYR A 164 -9.98 4.21 -5.84
CA TYR A 164 -11.01 3.25 -6.23
C TYR A 164 -10.60 1.84 -5.83
N LEU A 165 -11.37 1.22 -4.95
CA LEU A 165 -11.19 -0.15 -4.49
C LEU A 165 -12.39 -0.98 -4.92
N ASN A 166 -12.18 -1.87 -5.89
CA ASN A 166 -13.09 -2.95 -6.22
C ASN A 166 -12.56 -4.26 -5.64
N ILE A 167 -13.32 -4.87 -4.72
CA ILE A 167 -12.91 -6.06 -3.97
C ILE A 167 -13.18 -7.39 -4.69
N GLY A 168 -13.69 -7.35 -5.93
CA GLY A 168 -14.06 -8.52 -6.73
C GLY A 168 -15.55 -8.86 -6.61
N GLN A 169 -15.98 -10.04 -7.05
CA GLN A 169 -17.39 -10.50 -6.93
C GLN A 169 -17.67 -11.19 -5.58
N GLU A 170 -16.70 -11.94 -5.06
CA GLU A 170 -16.82 -12.65 -3.78
C GLU A 170 -15.55 -12.40 -2.96
N SER A 171 -15.68 -11.75 -1.81
CA SER A 171 -14.55 -11.43 -0.93
C SER A 171 -14.70 -12.11 0.42
N LYS A 172 -13.73 -12.94 0.83
CA LYS A 172 -13.75 -13.70 2.08
C LYS A 172 -12.61 -13.28 2.99
N ASN A 173 -12.94 -12.97 4.25
CA ASN A 173 -11.97 -12.58 5.28
C ASN A 173 -11.09 -11.40 4.83
N MET A 174 -11.69 -10.40 4.17
CA MET A 174 -10.99 -9.18 3.84
C MET A 174 -11.07 -8.20 5.01
N VAL A 175 -9.94 -7.61 5.37
CA VAL A 175 -9.85 -6.57 6.39
C VAL A 175 -9.31 -5.29 5.75
N ILE A 176 -10.05 -4.21 5.93
CA ILE A 176 -9.68 -2.87 5.48
C ILE A 176 -9.63 -1.99 6.72
N SER A 177 -8.43 -1.59 7.14
CA SER A 177 -8.21 -0.83 8.37
C SER A 177 -7.43 0.46 8.13
N ASN A 178 -7.68 1.46 8.98
CA ASN A 178 -6.87 2.69 9.06
C ASN A 178 -6.61 3.34 7.69
N SER A 179 -7.57 3.31 6.76
CA SER A 179 -7.35 3.70 5.36
C SER A 179 -8.25 4.84 4.93
N ALA A 180 -7.87 5.54 3.87
CA ALA A 180 -8.70 6.54 3.21
C ALA A 180 -9.07 6.07 1.81
N ILE A 181 -10.38 5.92 1.56
CA ILE A 181 -10.92 5.33 0.34
C ILE A 181 -11.94 6.30 -0.26
N ASP A 182 -11.69 6.76 -1.49
CA ASP A 182 -12.65 7.61 -2.20
C ASP A 182 -13.85 6.75 -2.67
N GLN A 183 -13.63 5.56 -3.25
CA GLN A 183 -14.71 4.67 -3.67
C GLN A 183 -14.43 3.23 -3.26
N LEU A 184 -15.34 2.64 -2.48
CA LEU A 184 -15.33 1.23 -2.10
C LEU A 184 -16.55 0.52 -2.70
N LEU A 185 -16.32 -0.53 -3.48
CA LEU A 185 -17.37 -1.29 -4.15
C LEU A 185 -16.95 -2.74 -4.43
N GLY A 186 -17.86 -3.49 -5.08
CA GLY A 186 -17.66 -4.90 -5.40
C GLY A 186 -17.98 -5.78 -4.21
N GLY A 187 -18.14 -7.07 -4.43
CA GLY A 187 -18.59 -8.09 -3.49
C GLY A 187 -20.02 -8.57 -3.79
N SER A 188 -20.51 -9.46 -2.94
CA SER A 188 -21.81 -10.13 -3.03
C SER A 188 -22.30 -10.51 -1.64
N GLN A 189 -23.49 -11.09 -1.53
CA GLN A 189 -24.06 -11.51 -0.24
C GLN A 189 -23.20 -12.54 0.50
N GLU A 190 -22.39 -13.30 -0.24
CA GLU A 190 -21.44 -14.29 0.30
C GLU A 190 -20.12 -13.66 0.77
N SER A 191 -19.95 -12.34 0.60
CA SER A 191 -18.73 -11.65 0.98
C SER A 191 -18.71 -11.33 2.47
N ASN A 192 -17.54 -11.53 3.09
CA ASN A 192 -17.23 -11.18 4.47
C ASN A 192 -16.06 -10.19 4.48
N VAL A 193 -16.39 -8.91 4.61
CA VAL A 193 -15.44 -7.78 4.56
C VAL A 193 -15.63 -6.93 5.81
N GLN A 194 -14.55 -6.78 6.58
CA GLN A 194 -14.50 -5.93 7.76
C GLN A 194 -13.79 -4.62 7.42
N VAL A 195 -14.42 -3.50 7.70
CA VAL A 195 -13.88 -2.16 7.42
C VAL A 195 -13.84 -1.36 8.72
N GLU A 196 -12.65 -0.98 9.19
CA GLU A 196 -12.46 -0.35 10.50
C GLU A 196 -11.61 0.91 10.43
N HIS A 197 -11.99 1.94 11.18
CA HIS A 197 -11.20 3.17 11.31
C HIS A 197 -10.85 3.80 9.94
N CYS A 198 -11.76 3.76 8.97
CA CYS A 198 -11.53 4.28 7.62
C CYS A 198 -12.29 5.57 7.32
N PHE A 199 -11.71 6.38 6.44
CA PHE A 199 -12.45 7.40 5.68
C PHE A 199 -12.99 6.78 4.41
N ILE A 200 -14.29 6.92 4.16
CA ILE A 200 -14.93 6.40 2.94
C ILE A 200 -15.79 7.52 2.34
N ARG A 201 -15.47 7.99 1.13
CA ARG A 201 -16.33 8.98 0.48
C ARG A 201 -17.60 8.33 -0.03
N TRP A 202 -17.46 7.30 -0.87
CA TRP A 202 -18.56 6.57 -1.48
C TRP A 202 -18.44 5.10 -1.14
N LEU A 203 -19.40 4.63 -0.35
CA LEU A 203 -19.62 3.21 -0.13
C LEU A 203 -20.71 2.76 -1.12
N GLU A 204 -20.33 2.08 -2.20
CA GLU A 204 -21.27 1.66 -3.23
C GLU A 204 -21.76 0.23 -2.98
N LEU A 205 -23.06 0.11 -2.77
CA LEU A 205 -23.82 -1.12 -2.65
C LEU A 205 -24.43 -1.41 -4.03
N GLY A 206 -23.89 -2.41 -4.73
CA GLY A 206 -24.34 -2.76 -6.06
C GLY A 206 -25.79 -3.28 -6.05
N SER A 207 -26.60 -2.88 -7.04
CA SER A 207 -27.97 -3.40 -7.24
C SER A 207 -28.00 -4.90 -7.55
N ASN A 208 -26.90 -5.42 -8.12
CA ASN A 208 -26.74 -6.83 -8.52
C ASN A 208 -25.69 -7.56 -7.67
N ASN A 209 -25.05 -6.84 -6.75
CA ASN A 209 -23.90 -7.26 -5.96
C ASN A 209 -24.03 -6.64 -4.57
N PRO A 210 -24.91 -7.19 -3.72
CA PRO A 210 -25.15 -6.66 -2.40
C PRO A 210 -23.93 -7.02 -1.57
N THR A 211 -22.93 -6.16 -1.57
CA THR A 211 -21.81 -6.28 -0.66
C THR A 211 -22.23 -5.73 0.67
N PHE A 212 -21.89 -6.47 1.73
CA PHE A 212 -22.16 -6.07 3.10
C PHE A 212 -20.84 -5.80 3.82
N PRO A 213 -20.06 -4.77 3.44
CA PRO A 213 -18.90 -4.42 4.23
C PRO A 213 -19.41 -3.99 5.61
N ASN A 214 -18.95 -4.68 6.64
CA ASN A 214 -19.24 -4.33 8.02
C ASN A 214 -18.31 -3.17 8.40
N CYS A 215 -18.84 -1.96 8.34
CA CYS A 215 -18.11 -0.74 8.57
C CYS A 215 -18.25 -0.32 10.03
N ARG A 216 -17.16 -0.40 10.78
CA ARG A 216 -17.10 -0.05 12.20
C ARG A 216 -16.14 1.11 12.43
N ASN A 217 -16.51 2.04 13.31
CA ASN A 217 -15.64 3.16 13.68
C ASN A 217 -15.16 3.98 12.46
N CYS A 218 -15.97 4.10 11.42
CA CYS A 218 -15.61 4.76 10.18
C CYS A 218 -16.19 6.18 10.10
N ILE A 219 -15.64 6.97 9.19
CA ILE A 219 -16.24 8.22 8.73
C ILE A 219 -16.67 8.02 7.28
N VAL A 220 -17.97 8.05 7.02
CA VAL A 220 -18.55 7.69 5.72
C VAL A 220 -19.38 8.85 5.15
N ARG A 221 -18.98 9.42 4.00
CA ARG A 221 -19.72 10.55 3.44
C ARG A 221 -21.05 10.16 2.84
N GLU A 222 -21.08 9.11 2.03
CA GLU A 222 -22.26 8.75 1.26
C GLU A 222 -22.30 7.23 1.04
N VAL A 223 -23.46 6.64 1.34
CA VAL A 223 -23.79 5.26 0.97
C VAL A 223 -24.69 5.32 -0.26
N ARG A 224 -24.29 4.63 -1.33
CA ARG A 224 -24.97 4.65 -2.64
C ARG A 224 -25.48 3.25 -2.99
N GLY A 225 -26.68 3.13 -3.53
CA GLY A 225 -27.23 1.85 -4.01
C GLY A 225 -28.74 1.81 -3.97
N SER A 226 -29.36 0.98 -4.81
CA SER A 226 -30.83 0.84 -4.89
C SER A 226 -31.40 -0.21 -3.93
N SER A 227 -30.56 -1.05 -3.33
CA SER A 227 -30.92 -2.08 -2.35
C SER A 227 -30.07 -1.89 -1.09
N ALA A 228 -30.44 -0.86 -0.34
CA ALA A 228 -29.81 -0.37 0.88
C ALA A 228 -29.91 -1.31 2.10
N GLU A 229 -30.53 -2.50 1.97
CA GLU A 229 -30.82 -3.39 3.11
C GLU A 229 -29.57 -4.12 3.68
N GLY A 230 -28.36 -3.61 3.42
CA GLY A 230 -27.15 -4.42 3.47
C GLY A 230 -25.94 -3.90 4.23
N ALA A 231 -25.55 -2.64 4.00
CA ALA A 231 -24.37 -2.11 4.68
C ALA A 231 -24.68 -1.87 6.14
N ILE A 232 -23.83 -2.43 7.01
CA ILE A 232 -23.93 -2.24 8.45
C ILE A 232 -22.88 -1.21 8.83
N LEU A 233 -23.34 -0.02 9.20
CA LEU A 233 -22.53 0.98 9.86
C LEU A 233 -22.69 0.82 11.38
N PHE A 234 -21.58 0.73 12.10
CA PHE A 234 -21.54 0.66 13.56
C PHE A 234 -20.55 1.68 14.11
N ASN A 235 -20.94 2.42 15.16
CA ASN A 235 -20.07 3.42 15.80
C ASN A 235 -19.40 4.37 14.80
N SER A 236 -20.13 4.77 13.76
CA SER A 236 -19.56 5.53 12.64
C SER A 236 -20.19 6.91 12.53
N LEU A 237 -19.40 7.88 12.04
CA LEU A 237 -19.93 9.17 11.61
C LEU A 237 -20.32 9.11 10.14
N TYR A 238 -21.41 9.79 9.77
CA TYR A 238 -21.87 9.82 8.37
C TYR A 238 -22.50 11.15 7.96
N TYR A 239 -22.72 11.39 6.66
CA TYR A 239 -23.43 12.59 6.18
C TYR A 239 -24.67 12.30 5.36
N ASN A 240 -24.52 11.72 4.17
CA ASN A 240 -25.62 11.58 3.22
C ASN A 240 -26.16 10.13 3.22
N LYS A 241 -27.37 9.98 3.75
CA LYS A 241 -28.11 8.72 3.81
C LYS A 241 -29.00 8.57 2.57
N SER A 242 -28.93 7.41 1.90
CA SER A 242 -30.03 6.98 1.03
C SER A 242 -31.19 6.49 1.91
N SER A 243 -32.44 6.83 1.58
CA SER A 243 -33.60 6.71 2.48
C SER A 243 -33.97 5.28 2.95
N SER A 244 -33.16 4.26 2.69
CA SER A 244 -33.46 2.85 2.93
C SER A 244 -32.39 2.07 3.73
N ASP A 245 -31.30 2.68 4.22
CA ASP A 245 -30.22 1.95 4.91
C ASP A 245 -30.52 1.65 6.40
N PRO A 246 -30.24 0.43 6.91
CA PRO A 246 -30.28 0.08 8.34
C PRO A 246 -29.04 0.65 9.04
N ILE A 247 -29.07 1.96 9.31
CA ILE A 247 -28.10 2.59 10.19
C ILE A 247 -28.40 2.11 11.62
N LEU A 248 -27.42 1.47 12.27
CA LEU A 248 -27.55 1.07 13.67
C LEU A 248 -27.62 2.31 14.56
N ALA A 249 -28.32 2.19 15.70
CA ALA A 249 -28.53 3.27 16.66
C ALA A 249 -27.24 3.91 17.22
N THR A 250 -26.07 3.31 16.96
CA THR A 250 -24.76 3.79 17.42
C THR A 250 -24.04 4.70 16.43
N CYS A 251 -24.61 4.98 15.25
CA CYS A 251 -24.03 5.93 14.31
C CYS A 251 -24.59 7.35 14.48
N ARG A 252 -23.82 8.36 14.10
CA ARG A 252 -24.20 9.77 14.19
C ARG A 252 -23.95 10.51 12.89
N GLN A 253 -24.89 11.35 12.49
CA GLN A 253 -24.68 12.26 11.37
C GLN A 253 -23.74 13.40 11.81
N ALA A 254 -22.76 13.76 10.97
CA ALA A 254 -21.83 14.86 11.20
C ALA A 254 -21.72 15.76 9.96
N ASP A 255 -21.97 17.06 10.12
CA ASP A 255 -22.10 17.98 8.99
C ASP A 255 -20.76 18.36 8.35
N PHE A 256 -19.64 18.27 9.08
CA PHE A 256 -18.32 18.57 8.55
C PHE A 256 -17.94 17.65 7.38
N ILE A 257 -18.49 16.42 7.38
CA ILE A 257 -18.31 15.41 6.34
C ILE A 257 -18.91 15.85 4.99
N SER A 258 -19.81 16.84 4.98
CA SER A 258 -20.37 17.41 3.76
C SER A 258 -19.29 17.96 2.81
N ASN A 259 -18.15 18.43 3.36
CA ASN A 259 -17.02 18.92 2.59
C ASN A 259 -16.33 17.78 1.83
N PRO A 260 -16.51 17.68 0.50
CA PRO A 260 -15.97 16.57 -0.28
C PRO A 260 -14.44 16.54 -0.29
N ASN A 261 -13.78 17.68 -0.02
CA ASN A 261 -12.32 17.77 0.01
C ASN A 261 -11.69 16.98 1.15
N MET A 262 -12.44 16.64 2.20
CA MET A 262 -11.93 15.85 3.33
C MET A 262 -11.62 14.40 2.94
N PHE A 263 -12.26 13.90 1.88
CA PHE A 263 -12.11 12.53 1.39
C PHE A 263 -11.32 12.47 0.07
N ASP A 264 -10.75 13.59 -0.33
CA ASP A 264 -9.95 13.65 -1.53
C ASP A 264 -8.69 12.80 -1.31
N TRP A 265 -8.60 11.68 -2.05
CA TRP A 265 -7.48 10.74 -1.98
C TRP A 265 -6.13 11.38 -2.34
N GLU A 266 -6.10 12.64 -2.82
CA GLU A 266 -4.91 13.45 -3.07
C GLU A 266 -4.55 14.41 -1.92
N LYS A 267 -5.43 14.62 -0.93
CA LYS A 267 -5.24 15.51 0.23
C LYS A 267 -5.01 14.76 1.53
N GLU A 268 -4.56 15.43 2.59
CA GLU A 268 -4.08 14.79 3.82
C GLU A 268 -5.13 13.93 4.56
N CYS A 269 -6.42 14.11 4.30
CA CYS A 269 -7.51 13.45 5.05
C CYS A 269 -7.35 13.60 6.57
N LYS A 270 -6.84 14.76 7.01
CA LYS A 270 -6.57 15.07 8.42
C LYS A 270 -7.75 15.79 9.06
N LEU A 271 -8.15 15.33 10.24
CA LEU A 271 -9.18 15.96 11.06
C LEU A 271 -8.60 17.11 11.89
N THR A 272 -9.43 18.12 12.13
CA THR A 272 -9.21 19.12 13.18
C THR A 272 -9.48 18.54 14.56
N ASP A 273 -8.99 19.19 15.62
CA ASP A 273 -9.20 18.73 17.01
C ASP A 273 -10.70 18.59 17.36
N GLU A 274 -11.54 19.50 16.89
CA GLU A 274 -13.00 19.43 17.08
C GLU A 274 -13.62 18.19 16.41
N GLN A 275 -13.18 17.88 15.19
CA GLN A 275 -13.65 16.70 14.44
C GLN A 275 -13.11 15.39 15.05
N ILE A 276 -11.90 15.41 15.62
CA ILE A 276 -11.34 14.27 16.36
C ILE A 276 -12.18 14.01 17.62
N ALA A 277 -12.55 15.05 18.37
CA ALA A 277 -13.43 14.91 19.53
C ALA A 277 -14.81 14.37 19.11
N GLU A 278 -15.39 14.91 18.04
CA GLU A 278 -16.66 14.41 17.51
C GLU A 278 -16.57 12.93 17.06
N TYR A 279 -15.44 12.51 16.49
CA TYR A 279 -15.21 11.11 16.16
C TYR A 279 -15.07 10.23 17.41
N ALA A 280 -14.32 10.68 18.43
CA ALA A 280 -14.07 9.94 19.66
C ALA A 280 -15.33 9.72 20.52
N ASP A 281 -16.31 10.62 20.46
CA ASP A 281 -17.61 10.46 21.13
C ASP A 281 -18.41 9.25 20.60
N VAL A 282 -18.18 8.86 19.34
CA VAL A 282 -18.87 7.76 18.67
C VAL A 282 -18.00 6.50 18.65
N CYS A 283 -16.71 6.68 18.39
CA CYS A 283 -15.68 5.65 18.41
C CYS A 283 -15.02 5.58 19.79
N THR A 284 -15.51 4.68 20.65
CA THR A 284 -15.08 4.62 22.06
C THR A 284 -13.83 3.78 22.31
N ASP A 285 -13.16 3.25 21.29
CA ASP A 285 -11.96 2.42 21.48
C ASP A 285 -10.63 3.20 21.44
N GLY A 286 -10.69 4.52 21.23
CA GLY A 286 -9.53 5.41 21.30
C GLY A 286 -8.59 5.34 20.09
N THR A 287 -8.95 4.60 19.05
CA THR A 287 -8.14 4.50 17.83
C THR A 287 -8.44 5.66 16.89
N GLN A 288 -7.42 6.26 16.28
CA GLN A 288 -7.60 7.32 15.28
C GLN A 288 -8.13 6.75 13.95
N VAL A 289 -8.94 7.55 13.23
CA VAL A 289 -9.46 7.21 11.90
C VAL A 289 -8.48 7.57 10.77
N GLY A 290 -8.52 6.81 9.69
CA GLY A 290 -7.74 7.03 8.48
C GLY A 290 -6.29 6.58 8.61
N ILE A 291 -5.44 7.07 7.70
CA ILE A 291 -4.04 6.64 7.54
C ILE A 291 -3.15 6.91 8.75
N TYR A 292 -3.56 7.84 9.61
CA TYR A 292 -2.88 8.16 10.86
C TYR A 292 -3.29 7.22 12.01
N GLY A 293 -4.31 6.39 11.82
CA GLY A 293 -4.64 5.27 12.70
C GLY A 293 -3.65 4.12 12.58
N GLY A 294 -3.69 3.19 13.52
CA GLY A 294 -2.79 2.02 13.55
C GLY A 294 -1.35 2.37 14.00
N ILE A 295 -0.39 1.53 13.59
CA ILE A 295 1.03 1.67 13.94
C ILE A 295 1.84 1.71 12.64
N GLY A 296 2.73 2.68 12.48
CA GLY A 296 3.77 2.64 11.45
C GLY A 296 3.54 3.47 10.18
N PHE A 297 2.47 4.28 10.12
CA PHE A 297 2.39 5.34 9.12
C PHE A 297 3.37 6.46 9.50
N SER A 298 4.23 6.81 8.55
CA SER A 298 5.19 7.90 8.65
C SER A 298 5.24 8.61 7.31
N GLU A 299 5.35 9.94 7.34
CA GLU A 299 5.62 10.73 6.13
C GLU A 299 7.07 10.57 5.66
N ASP A 300 7.93 10.18 6.59
CA ASP A 300 9.31 9.87 6.29
C ASP A 300 9.41 8.51 5.59
N PRO A 301 10.30 8.40 4.60
CA PRO A 301 10.50 7.14 3.93
C PRO A 301 10.96 6.02 4.85
N THR A 302 10.28 4.88 4.75
CA THR A 302 10.48 3.69 5.60
C THR A 302 11.75 2.90 5.28
N ASN A 303 12.38 3.19 4.14
CA ASN A 303 13.64 2.58 3.76
C ASN A 303 14.79 3.18 4.58
N PRO A 304 15.74 2.35 5.07
CA PRO A 304 16.93 2.87 5.74
C PRO A 304 17.68 3.87 4.88
N LYS A 305 17.98 5.05 5.44
CA LYS A 305 18.69 6.12 4.75
C LYS A 305 20.14 6.17 5.20
N ILE A 306 21.06 6.29 4.25
CA ILE A 306 22.44 6.64 4.59
C ILE A 306 22.46 8.11 4.95
N THR A 307 22.89 8.42 6.15
CA THR A 307 23.02 9.80 6.63
C THR A 307 24.45 10.32 6.49
N SER A 308 25.43 9.44 6.31
CA SER A 308 26.83 9.80 6.06
C SER A 308 27.59 8.67 5.37
N THR A 309 28.46 9.01 4.42
CA THR A 309 29.45 8.10 3.82
C THR A 309 30.85 8.69 3.98
N ASP A 310 31.78 7.87 4.43
CA ASP A 310 33.21 8.17 4.50
C ASP A 310 33.96 7.11 3.67
N ILE A 311 34.54 7.53 2.56
CA ILE A 311 35.27 6.68 1.62
C ILE A 311 36.75 6.98 1.79
N SER A 312 37.57 5.96 2.06
CA SER A 312 39.01 6.13 2.13
C SER A 312 39.55 6.75 0.84
N ARG A 313 40.36 7.81 0.96
CA ARG A 313 40.92 8.54 -0.18
C ARG A 313 41.86 7.69 -1.06
N GLU A 314 42.39 6.61 -0.52
CA GLU A 314 43.34 5.74 -1.20
C GLU A 314 42.87 4.29 -1.12
N ALA A 315 42.96 3.59 -2.26
CA ALA A 315 42.79 2.15 -2.32
C ALA A 315 44.12 1.48 -1.95
N THR A 316 44.05 0.44 -1.12
CA THR A 316 45.21 -0.38 -0.78
C THR A 316 45.36 -1.50 -1.80
N TYR A 317 46.50 -1.58 -2.49
CA TYR A 317 46.81 -2.69 -3.38
C TYR A 317 47.41 -3.85 -2.58
N ASP A 318 46.83 -5.04 -2.73
CA ASP A 318 47.30 -6.31 -2.20
C ASP A 318 48.02 -7.06 -3.33
N GLU A 319 49.35 -6.97 -3.35
CA GLU A 319 50.22 -7.63 -4.33
C GLU A 319 50.10 -9.15 -4.30
N ALA A 320 49.83 -9.75 -3.12
CA ALA A 320 49.78 -11.21 -2.99
C ALA A 320 48.55 -11.82 -3.65
N ASN A 321 47.48 -11.03 -3.79
CA ASN A 321 46.20 -11.45 -4.35
C ASN A 321 45.78 -10.69 -5.60
N ASP A 322 46.63 -9.77 -6.10
CA ASP A 322 46.38 -8.87 -7.23
C ASP A 322 45.02 -8.13 -7.13
N LYS A 323 44.77 -7.50 -5.97
CA LYS A 323 43.48 -6.86 -5.65
C LYS A 323 43.65 -5.47 -5.06
N TYR A 324 42.74 -4.57 -5.40
CA TYR A 324 42.60 -3.28 -4.70
C TYR A 324 41.49 -3.37 -3.64
N THR A 325 41.75 -2.82 -2.46
CA THR A 325 40.80 -2.72 -1.35
C THR A 325 40.51 -1.25 -1.06
N LEU A 326 39.23 -0.88 -1.08
CA LEU A 326 38.77 0.45 -0.68
C LEU A 326 37.95 0.31 0.61
N ASN A 327 38.30 1.09 1.64
CA ASN A 327 37.54 1.09 2.89
C ASN A 327 36.39 2.09 2.78
N VAL A 328 35.16 1.60 2.93
CA VAL A 328 33.95 2.42 2.92
C VAL A 328 33.26 2.29 4.27
N LYS A 329 33.03 3.42 4.94
CA LYS A 329 32.23 3.51 6.15
C LYS A 329 30.96 4.28 5.86
N PHE A 330 29.83 3.80 6.36
CA PHE A 330 28.53 4.45 6.19
C PHE A 330 27.77 4.44 7.51
N THR A 331 26.94 5.47 7.71
CA THR A 331 26.00 5.56 8.83
C THR A 331 24.59 5.46 8.26
N VAL A 332 23.77 4.59 8.84
CA VAL A 332 22.40 4.34 8.39
C VAL A 332 21.43 4.71 9.50
N GLU A 333 20.41 5.48 9.15
CA GLU A 333 19.26 5.75 10.00
C GLU A 333 18.11 4.83 9.57
N THR A 334 17.54 4.12 10.54
CA THR A 334 16.40 3.22 10.35
C THR A 334 15.21 3.79 11.09
N GLN A 335 14.04 3.83 10.46
CA GLN A 335 12.79 4.08 11.20
C GLN A 335 12.34 2.77 11.87
N GLU A 336 11.91 2.85 13.13
CA GLU A 336 11.42 1.70 13.93
C GLU A 336 10.00 1.26 13.54
#